data_AF-A0AAV3X8R2-F1
#
_entry.id   AF-A0AAV3X8R2-F1
#
_cell.length_a   1.000
_cell.length_b   1.000
_cell.length_c   1.000
_cell.angle_alpha   90.00
_cell.angle_beta   90.00
_cell.angle_gamma   90.00
#
_symmetry.space_group_name_H-M   'P 1'
#
loop_
_entity.id
_entity.type
_entity.pdbx_description
1 polymer ?
#
loop_
_entity_poly.entity_id
_entity_poly.type
_entity_poly.pdbx_seq_one_letter_code
_entity_poly.pdbx_strand_id
1 'polypeptide(L)'
;MNITSNFNWKIAERNLENYALPPDDPLGELSAFELGLRRFCYECDRQVIVEIGDLQFTVFFDPDICMLLEDRFPQQIGELGQGKSIRIDFAESYQITVILTPRGERIDCQLRKFGYEHSQQDYDLDKEQVLGELRKFLVEVMQLAVDNGYVTLEDKERFIAPAFPEKVKSAIVA
;
A
#
# COMPACT_ATOMS: atom_id res chain seq x y z
N MET A 1 21.29 -22.60 0.57
CA MET A 1 19.96 -21.98 0.60
C MET A 1 20.13 -20.62 1.25
N ASN A 2 19.98 -19.53 0.49
CA ASN A 2 19.95 -18.20 1.11
C ASN A 2 18.54 -18.01 1.66
N ILE A 3 18.46 -17.74 2.96
CA ILE A 3 17.20 -17.55 3.67
C ILE A 3 16.75 -16.12 3.38
N THR A 4 15.61 -15.95 2.71
CA THR A 4 14.94 -14.65 2.58
C THR A 4 14.05 -14.41 3.79
N SER A 5 13.87 -13.15 4.12
CA SER A 5 12.98 -12.71 5.21
C SER A 5 11.53 -12.67 4.74
N ASN A 6 10.58 -12.83 5.67
CA ASN A 6 9.16 -12.77 5.37
C ASN A 6 8.73 -11.33 5.02
N PHE A 7 7.73 -11.19 4.14
CA PHE A 7 7.07 -9.91 3.85
C PHE A 7 5.57 -10.16 3.71
N ASN A 8 4.75 -9.47 4.50
CA ASN A 8 3.30 -9.68 4.51
C ASN A 8 2.54 -8.46 5.04
N TRP A 9 1.40 -8.16 4.42
CA TRP A 9 0.49 -7.09 4.81
C TRP A 9 -0.90 -7.67 5.00
N LYS A 10 -1.49 -7.49 6.18
CA LYS A 10 -2.78 -8.08 6.52
C LYS A 10 -3.76 -7.04 7.04
N ILE A 11 -4.90 -6.94 6.37
CA ILE A 11 -6.05 -6.18 6.87
C ILE A 11 -6.61 -6.92 8.09
N ALA A 12 -6.73 -6.22 9.21
CA ALA A 12 -7.19 -6.75 10.48
C ALA A 12 -8.54 -6.11 10.88
N GLU A 13 -8.77 -5.98 12.19
CA GLU A 13 -10.04 -5.52 12.74
C GLU A 13 -10.30 -4.05 12.42
N ARG A 14 -11.59 -3.68 12.47
CA ARG A 14 -11.98 -2.28 12.34
C ARG A 14 -11.45 -1.49 13.52
N ASN A 15 -10.93 -0.31 13.23
CA ASN A 15 -10.78 0.72 14.23
C ASN A 15 -12.14 1.39 14.41
N LEU A 16 -12.62 1.49 15.65
CA LEU A 16 -13.93 2.09 15.97
C LEU A 16 -13.79 3.51 16.52
N GLU A 17 -12.54 3.98 16.66
CA GLU A 17 -12.23 5.28 17.23
C GLU A 17 -12.13 6.34 16.12
N ASN A 18 -13.25 6.99 15.82
CA ASN A 18 -13.29 8.14 14.90
C ASN A 18 -13.28 9.44 15.72
N TYR A 19 -12.12 10.08 15.80
CA TYR A 19 -11.93 11.30 16.61
C TYR A 19 -12.19 12.61 15.86
N ALA A 20 -12.45 12.55 14.55
CA ALA A 20 -12.66 13.71 13.69
C ALA A 20 -14.06 13.73 13.07
N LEU A 21 -14.31 14.70 12.18
CA LEU A 21 -15.45 14.62 11.26
C LEU A 21 -15.01 13.89 9.99
N PRO A 22 -15.93 13.18 9.32
CA PRO A 22 -15.63 12.57 8.02
C PRO A 22 -15.07 13.59 7.02
N PRO A 23 -14.16 13.16 6.13
CA PRO A 23 -13.68 14.00 5.04
C PRO A 23 -14.85 14.57 4.23
N ASP A 24 -14.78 15.88 3.98
CA ASP A 24 -15.72 16.62 3.13
C ASP A 24 -14.94 17.38 2.05
N ASP A 25 -15.60 17.72 0.95
CA ASP A 25 -15.02 18.48 -0.16
C ASP A 25 -15.86 19.74 -0.45
N PRO A 26 -15.84 20.73 0.46
CA PRO A 26 -16.67 21.94 0.32
C PRO A 26 -16.27 22.79 -0.88
N LEU A 27 -15.06 22.62 -1.41
CA LEU A 27 -14.54 23.35 -2.57
C LEU A 27 -14.79 22.60 -3.89
N GLY A 28 -15.15 21.32 -3.84
CA GLY A 28 -15.38 20.49 -5.03
C GLY A 28 -14.11 20.22 -5.83
N GLU A 29 -12.96 20.15 -5.16
CA GLU A 29 -11.65 19.96 -5.80
C GLU A 29 -11.35 18.48 -6.06
N LEU A 30 -12.01 17.57 -5.34
CA LEU A 30 -11.80 16.14 -5.45
C LEU A 30 -12.77 15.54 -6.47
N SER A 31 -12.27 14.60 -7.27
CA SER A 31 -13.15 13.71 -8.01
C SER A 31 -13.99 12.85 -7.06
N ALA A 32 -15.12 12.34 -7.55
CA ALA A 32 -15.97 11.42 -6.79
C ALA A 32 -15.20 10.19 -6.29
N PHE A 33 -14.23 9.71 -7.08
CA PHE A 33 -13.34 8.63 -6.70
C PHE A 33 -12.43 9.00 -5.52
N GLU A 34 -11.75 10.15 -5.58
CA GLU A 34 -10.84 10.61 -4.52
C GLU A 34 -11.58 10.85 -3.20
N LEU A 35 -12.73 11.55 -3.25
CA LEU A 35 -13.55 11.75 -2.06
C LEU A 35 -14.10 10.43 -1.52
N GLY A 36 -14.56 9.54 -2.40
CA GLY A 36 -15.04 8.21 -2.03
C GLY A 36 -13.96 7.39 -1.31
N LEU A 37 -12.74 7.39 -1.83
CA LEU A 37 -11.61 6.66 -1.25
C LEU A 37 -11.19 7.21 0.12
N ARG A 38 -11.15 8.54 0.27
CA ARG A 38 -10.89 9.20 1.56
C ARG A 38 -11.94 8.85 2.61
N ARG A 39 -13.23 8.96 2.23
CA ARG A 39 -14.33 8.60 3.11
C ARG A 39 -14.33 7.12 3.46
N PHE A 40 -13.95 6.23 2.54
CA PHE A 40 -13.78 4.82 2.83
C PHE A 40 -12.69 4.59 3.89
N CYS A 41 -11.50 5.17 3.70
CA CYS A 41 -10.40 4.98 4.65
C CYS A 41 -10.76 5.49 6.05
N TYR A 42 -11.48 6.61 6.14
CA TYR A 42 -11.95 7.18 7.40
C TYR A 42 -13.12 6.40 8.03
N GLU A 43 -14.21 6.20 7.30
CA GLU A 43 -15.44 5.63 7.85
C GLU A 43 -15.32 4.12 8.07
N CYS A 44 -14.52 3.44 7.24
CA CYS A 44 -14.24 2.01 7.34
C CYS A 44 -12.84 1.73 7.90
N ASP A 45 -12.31 2.63 8.74
CA ASP A 45 -10.94 2.52 9.25
C ASP A 45 -10.65 1.14 9.86
N ARG A 46 -9.47 0.63 9.54
CA ARG A 46 -9.02 -0.72 9.84
C ARG A 46 -7.53 -0.72 10.09
N GLN A 47 -7.14 -1.60 11.01
CA GLN A 47 -5.74 -1.91 11.21
C GLN A 47 -5.18 -2.68 10.02
N VAL A 48 -3.94 -2.38 9.66
CA VAL A 48 -3.12 -3.15 8.74
C VAL A 48 -1.87 -3.58 9.49
N ILE A 49 -1.70 -4.88 9.64
CA ILE A 49 -0.51 -5.48 10.25
C ILE A 49 0.52 -5.65 9.14
N VAL A 50 1.67 -5.01 9.31
CA VAL A 50 2.81 -5.07 8.39
C VAL A 50 3.92 -5.90 9.04
N GLU A 51 4.34 -6.95 8.34
CA GLU A 51 5.39 -7.88 8.75
C GLU A 51 6.54 -7.82 7.74
N ILE A 52 7.74 -7.53 8.22
CA ILE A 52 8.97 -7.47 7.42
C ILE A 52 10.10 -8.10 8.25
N GLY A 53 10.54 -9.30 7.86
CA GLY A 53 11.50 -10.08 8.65
C GLY A 53 10.98 -10.41 10.04
N ASP A 54 11.70 -9.96 11.07
CA ASP A 54 11.30 -10.08 12.48
C ASP A 54 10.55 -8.85 13.01
N LEU A 55 10.42 -7.79 12.22
CA LEU A 55 9.62 -6.63 12.58
C LEU A 55 8.14 -6.84 12.23
N GLN A 56 7.28 -6.54 13.20
CA GLN A 56 5.84 -6.44 13.03
C GLN A 56 5.36 -5.11 13.61
N PHE A 57 4.55 -4.37 12.86
CA PHE A 57 3.91 -3.15 13.33
C PHE A 57 2.51 -2.98 12.73
N THR A 58 1.73 -2.08 13.31
CA THR A 58 0.36 -1.81 12.89
C THR A 58 0.25 -0.36 12.40
N VAL A 59 -0.38 -0.21 11.24
CA VAL A 59 -0.80 1.07 10.67
C VAL A 59 -2.30 1.03 10.41
N PHE A 60 -2.89 2.15 9.99
CA PHE A 60 -4.34 2.30 9.86
C PHE A 60 -4.74 2.74 8.46
N PHE A 61 -5.99 2.48 8.08
CA PHE A 61 -6.50 2.95 6.79
C PHE A 61 -6.43 4.48 6.72
N ASP A 62 -6.90 5.13 7.78
CA ASP A 62 -6.70 6.56 7.99
C ASP A 62 -5.66 6.78 9.11
N PRO A 63 -4.55 7.50 8.88
CA PRO A 63 -4.20 8.21 7.65
C PRO A 63 -3.25 7.44 6.71
N ASP A 64 -2.46 6.48 7.19
CA ASP A 64 -1.29 5.98 6.44
C ASP A 64 -1.64 5.29 5.12
N ILE A 65 -2.62 4.37 5.08
CA ILE A 65 -2.98 3.71 3.82
C ILE A 65 -3.68 4.69 2.88
N CYS A 66 -4.50 5.61 3.38
CA CYS A 66 -5.13 6.65 2.57
C CYS A 66 -4.05 7.49 1.84
N MET A 67 -3.05 7.96 2.58
CA MET A 67 -1.92 8.70 2.04
C MET A 67 -1.13 7.87 1.01
N LEU A 68 -0.91 6.58 1.31
CA LEU A 68 -0.24 5.67 0.39
C LEU A 68 -1.01 5.53 -0.94
N LEU A 69 -2.32 5.31 -0.87
CA LEU A 69 -3.17 5.19 -2.06
C LEU A 69 -3.18 6.47 -2.89
N GLU A 70 -3.14 7.64 -2.24
CA GLU A 70 -3.04 8.94 -2.92
C GLU A 70 -1.67 9.17 -3.58
N ASP A 71 -0.58 8.64 -3.02
CA ASP A 71 0.78 8.73 -3.59
C ASP A 71 1.08 7.65 -4.65
N ARG A 72 0.12 7.37 -5.53
CA ARG A 72 0.31 6.53 -6.73
C ARG A 72 0.84 5.12 -6.42
N PHE A 73 0.40 4.53 -5.31
CA PHE A 73 0.83 3.20 -4.89
C PHE A 73 0.70 2.10 -5.96
N PRO A 74 -0.39 2.03 -6.77
CA PRO A 74 -0.46 1.07 -7.87
C PRO A 74 0.68 1.22 -8.88
N GLN A 75 1.05 2.45 -9.23
CA GLN A 75 2.15 2.74 -10.14
C GLN A 75 3.48 2.33 -9.51
N GLN A 76 3.71 2.64 -8.24
CA GLN A 76 4.92 2.23 -7.51
C GLN A 76 5.07 0.70 -7.52
N ILE A 77 4.01 -0.07 -7.27
CA ILE A 77 4.06 -1.55 -7.36
C ILE A 77 4.48 -2.01 -8.77
N GLY A 78 3.93 -1.39 -9.81
CA GLY A 78 4.30 -1.66 -11.20
C GLY A 78 5.77 -1.36 -11.49
N GLU A 79 6.26 -0.23 -10.98
CA GLU A 79 7.66 0.21 -11.10
C GLU A 79 8.64 -0.72 -10.37
N LEU A 80 8.27 -1.20 -9.18
CA LEU A 80 9.04 -2.20 -8.43
C LEU A 80 9.17 -3.50 -9.23
N GLY A 81 8.09 -3.96 -9.87
CA GLY A 81 8.11 -5.12 -10.76
C GLY A 81 9.10 -4.95 -11.92
N GLN A 82 9.19 -3.73 -12.46
CA GLN A 82 10.08 -3.34 -13.56
C GLN A 82 11.53 -3.07 -13.12
N GLY A 83 11.87 -3.26 -11.85
CA GLY A 83 13.23 -3.11 -11.34
C GLY A 83 13.59 -1.72 -10.82
N LYS A 84 12.61 -0.82 -10.62
CA LYS A 84 12.86 0.47 -9.98
C LYS A 84 12.68 0.36 -8.47
N SER A 85 13.45 1.16 -7.72
CA SER A 85 13.23 1.26 -6.28
C SER A 85 11.97 2.06 -5.96
N ILE A 86 11.27 1.68 -4.90
CA ILE A 86 10.14 2.43 -4.37
C ILE A 86 10.31 2.74 -2.89
N ARG A 87 9.54 3.72 -2.42
CA ARG A 87 9.53 4.19 -1.05
C ARG A 87 8.08 4.18 -0.55
N ILE A 88 7.86 3.57 0.60
CA ILE A 88 6.57 3.53 1.29
C ILE A 88 6.77 4.18 2.66
N ASP A 89 6.00 5.22 2.95
CA ASP A 89 6.07 5.95 4.20
C ASP A 89 4.86 5.65 5.08
N PHE A 90 5.13 5.25 6.33
CA PHE A 90 4.17 5.10 7.42
C PHE A 90 4.46 6.19 8.45
N ALA A 91 4.29 7.45 8.04
CA ALA A 91 4.75 8.62 8.78
C ALA A 91 3.92 8.86 10.05
N GLU A 92 2.62 8.58 10.00
CA GLU A 92 1.68 8.98 11.05
C GLU A 92 1.59 7.93 12.16
N SER A 93 1.46 6.64 11.82
CA SER A 93 1.36 5.59 12.84
C SER A 93 2.69 5.22 13.48
N TYR A 94 3.76 5.12 12.68
CA TYR A 94 4.99 4.43 13.12
C TYR A 94 6.28 5.15 12.83
N GLN A 95 6.22 6.25 12.08
CA GLN A 95 7.36 7.02 11.65
C GLN A 95 8.43 6.15 10.95
N ILE A 96 8.00 5.26 10.05
CA ILE A 96 8.90 4.38 9.28
C ILE A 96 8.82 4.70 7.79
N THR A 97 9.98 4.73 7.14
CA THR A 97 10.15 4.63 5.70
C THR A 97 10.66 3.24 5.35
N VAL A 98 9.95 2.55 4.45
CA VAL A 98 10.36 1.31 3.81
C VAL A 98 10.89 1.62 2.41
N ILE A 99 12.15 1.30 2.13
CA ILE A 99 12.74 1.43 0.80
C ILE A 99 12.96 0.04 0.22
N LEU A 100 12.34 -0.25 -0.92
CA LEU A 100 12.43 -1.53 -1.60
C LEU A 100 13.27 -1.37 -2.87
N THR A 101 14.42 -2.03 -2.94
CA THR A 101 15.35 -1.94 -4.08
C THR A 101 15.53 -3.31 -4.75
N PRO A 102 15.02 -3.50 -5.98
CA PRO A 102 15.17 -4.76 -6.71
C PRO A 102 16.64 -5.12 -7.00
N ARG A 103 16.99 -6.39 -6.81
CA ARG A 103 18.29 -7.01 -7.14
C ARG A 103 18.08 -8.40 -7.74
N GLY A 104 17.73 -8.44 -9.02
CA GLY A 104 17.34 -9.69 -9.70
C GLY A 104 16.02 -10.22 -9.14
N GLU A 105 16.04 -11.46 -8.63
CA GLU A 105 14.89 -12.13 -7.99
C GLU A 105 14.71 -11.76 -6.51
N ARG A 106 15.49 -10.81 -6.00
CA ARG A 106 15.40 -10.34 -4.62
C ARG A 106 15.10 -8.86 -4.52
N ILE A 107 14.69 -8.43 -3.34
CA ILE A 107 14.53 -7.04 -2.96
C ILE A 107 15.33 -6.77 -1.70
N ASP A 108 16.26 -5.82 -1.80
CA ASP A 108 16.93 -5.22 -0.66
C ASP A 108 15.96 -4.22 -0.01
N CYS A 109 15.51 -4.54 1.20
CA CYS A 109 14.55 -3.75 1.95
C CYS A 109 15.25 -3.02 3.09
N GLN A 110 15.18 -1.69 3.07
CA GLN A 110 15.72 -0.84 4.13
C GLN A 110 14.57 -0.23 4.91
N LEU A 111 14.54 -0.48 6.22
CA LEU A 111 13.64 0.19 7.16
C LEU A 111 14.38 1.32 7.85
N ARG A 112 13.84 2.53 7.75
CA ARG A 112 14.37 3.73 8.40
C ARG A 112 13.32 4.36 9.28
N LYS A 113 13.63 4.56 10.55
CA LYS A 113 12.77 5.32 11.46
C LYS A 113 13.08 6.82 11.34
N PHE A 114 12.07 7.69 11.32
CA PHE A 114 12.32 9.13 11.41
C PHE A 114 12.85 9.47 12.82
N GLY A 115 13.94 10.25 12.92
CA GLY A 115 14.51 10.69 14.19
C GLY A 115 16.03 10.66 14.29
N TYR A 116 16.54 10.83 15.52
CA TYR A 116 17.97 11.03 15.85
C TYR A 116 18.81 9.74 15.92
N GLU A 117 18.18 8.57 15.99
CA GLU A 117 18.90 7.31 16.03
C GLU A 117 18.96 6.70 14.63
N HIS A 118 20.18 6.47 14.12
CA HIS A 118 20.46 5.81 12.85
C HIS A 118 20.11 4.32 12.87
N SER A 119 18.92 3.94 13.36
CA SER A 119 18.45 2.57 13.28
C SER A 119 17.96 2.31 11.85
N GLN A 120 18.88 1.83 11.02
CA GLN A 120 18.55 1.19 9.74
C GLN A 120 18.54 -0.32 9.97
N GLN A 121 17.45 -0.97 9.58
CA GLN A 121 17.37 -2.43 9.50
C GLN A 121 17.27 -2.82 8.03
N ASP A 122 18.04 -3.82 7.62
CA ASP A 122 18.09 -4.28 6.25
C ASP A 122 17.63 -5.74 6.16
N TYR A 123 16.74 -6.04 5.20
CA TYR A 123 16.22 -7.37 4.95
C TYR A 123 16.41 -7.76 3.48
N ASP A 124 16.78 -9.01 3.24
CA ASP A 124 16.80 -9.62 1.90
C ASP A 124 15.46 -10.34 1.68
N LEU A 125 14.62 -9.82 0.78
CA LEU A 125 13.26 -10.30 0.53
C LEU A 125 13.18 -11.01 -0.82
N ASP A 126 12.23 -11.95 -0.93
CA ASP A 126 11.88 -12.55 -2.21
C ASP A 126 11.03 -11.57 -3.05
N LYS A 127 11.42 -11.35 -4.32
CA LYS A 127 10.74 -10.37 -5.17
C LYS A 127 9.31 -10.78 -5.52
N GLU A 128 9.07 -12.07 -5.79
CA GLU A 128 7.73 -12.57 -6.14
C GLU A 128 6.79 -12.46 -4.95
N GLN A 129 7.26 -12.80 -3.74
CA GLN A 129 6.50 -12.65 -2.50
C GLN A 129 6.09 -11.19 -2.27
N VAL A 130 7.04 -10.26 -2.32
CA VAL A 130 6.75 -8.83 -2.07
C VAL A 130 5.73 -8.28 -3.06
N LEU A 131 5.93 -8.53 -4.36
CA LEU A 131 4.98 -8.09 -5.38
C LEU A 131 3.61 -8.76 -5.22
N GLY A 132 3.58 -10.04 -4.87
CA GLY A 132 2.36 -10.80 -4.60
C GLY A 132 1.55 -10.18 -3.46
N GLU A 133 2.18 -9.94 -2.31
CA GLU A 133 1.50 -9.38 -1.14
C GLU A 133 1.07 -7.92 -1.34
N LEU A 134 1.90 -7.06 -1.96
CA LEU A 134 1.52 -5.67 -2.24
C LEU A 134 0.31 -5.60 -3.20
N ARG A 135 0.31 -6.43 -4.26
CA ARG A 135 -0.81 -6.49 -5.22
C ARG A 135 -2.08 -7.05 -4.59
N LYS A 136 -1.95 -8.11 -3.80
CA LYS A 136 -3.06 -8.73 -3.07
C LYS A 136 -3.68 -7.72 -2.11
N PHE A 137 -2.86 -7.06 -1.30
CA PHE A 137 -3.31 -6.01 -0.38
C PHE A 137 -4.05 -4.89 -1.13
N LEU A 138 -3.47 -4.35 -2.22
CA LEU A 138 -4.12 -3.32 -3.02
C LEU A 138 -5.49 -3.77 -3.55
N VAL A 139 -5.60 -5.00 -4.06
CA VAL A 139 -6.87 -5.54 -4.57
C VAL A 139 -7.88 -5.72 -3.44
N GLU A 140 -7.46 -6.24 -2.30
CA GLU A 140 -8.34 -6.44 -1.13
C GLU A 140 -8.89 -5.12 -0.60
N VAL A 141 -8.03 -4.11 -0.42
CA VAL A 141 -8.44 -2.76 0.04
C VAL A 141 -9.45 -2.14 -0.92
N MET A 142 -9.15 -2.16 -2.23
CA MET A 142 -10.05 -1.54 -3.20
C MET A 142 -11.34 -2.34 -3.40
N GLN A 143 -11.31 -3.67 -3.25
CA GLN A 143 -12.53 -4.47 -3.27
C GLN A 143 -13.42 -4.15 -2.07
N LEU A 144 -12.85 -3.96 -0.87
CA LEU A 144 -13.60 -3.50 0.29
C LEU A 144 -14.25 -2.13 0.05
N ALA A 145 -13.55 -1.19 -0.61
CA ALA A 145 -14.13 0.11 -0.95
C ALA A 145 -15.32 -0.02 -1.91
N VAL A 146 -15.26 -0.96 -2.88
CA VAL A 146 -16.37 -1.27 -3.78
C VAL A 146 -17.54 -1.92 -3.04
N ASP A 147 -17.27 -2.92 -2.20
CA ASP A 147 -18.29 -3.67 -1.47
C ASP A 147 -19.08 -2.79 -0.50
N ASN A 148 -18.44 -1.73 0.03
CA ASN A 148 -19.09 -0.76 0.90
C ASN A 148 -19.68 0.45 0.14
N GLY A 149 -19.60 0.47 -1.19
CA GLY A 149 -20.26 1.48 -2.03
C GLY A 149 -19.55 2.84 -2.09
N TYR A 150 -18.28 2.92 -1.68
CA TYR A 150 -17.50 4.17 -1.74
C TYR A 150 -16.84 4.38 -3.10
N VAL A 151 -16.54 3.29 -3.81
CA VAL A 151 -15.84 3.29 -5.10
C VAL A 151 -16.60 2.40 -6.07
N THR A 152 -16.64 2.76 -7.35
CA THR A 152 -17.27 1.89 -8.36
C THR A 152 -16.33 0.77 -8.79
N LEU A 153 -16.88 -0.33 -9.32
CA LEU A 153 -16.06 -1.40 -9.87
C LEU A 153 -15.15 -0.90 -11.01
N GLU A 154 -15.65 0.01 -11.85
CA GLU A 154 -14.87 0.60 -12.95
C GLU A 154 -13.67 1.41 -12.42
N ASP A 155 -13.90 2.26 -11.41
CA ASP A 155 -12.85 3.03 -10.77
C ASP A 155 -11.79 2.14 -10.14
N LYS A 156 -12.21 1.06 -9.46
CA LYS A 156 -11.28 0.04 -8.93
C LYS A 156 -10.38 -0.51 -10.03
N GLU A 157 -10.96 -1.04 -11.11
CA GLU A 157 -10.18 -1.69 -12.18
C GLU A 157 -9.21 -0.70 -12.83
N ARG A 158 -9.64 0.55 -13.07
CA ARG A 158 -8.78 1.61 -13.58
C ARG A 158 -7.64 1.96 -12.62
N PHE A 159 -7.94 2.05 -11.32
CA PHE A 159 -6.98 2.45 -10.30
C PHE A 159 -5.90 1.39 -10.09
N ILE A 160 -6.26 0.10 -10.02
CA ILE A 160 -5.29 -0.98 -9.75
C ILE A 160 -4.47 -1.40 -10.97
N ALA A 161 -4.94 -1.13 -12.20
CA ALA A 161 -4.31 -1.59 -13.44
C ALA A 161 -2.78 -1.34 -13.53
N PRO A 162 -2.24 -0.18 -13.09
CA PRO A 162 -0.80 0.08 -13.13
C PRO A 162 0.07 -0.91 -12.32
N ALA A 163 -0.50 -1.57 -11.30
CA ALA A 163 0.22 -2.57 -10.50
C ALA A 163 0.44 -3.89 -11.26
N PHE A 164 -0.26 -4.09 -12.39
CA PHE A 164 -0.26 -5.31 -13.20
C PHE A 164 0.17 -5.04 -14.66
N PRO A 165 1.38 -4.52 -14.91
CA PRO A 165 1.81 -4.12 -16.25
C PRO A 165 1.88 -5.29 -17.26
N GLU A 166 2.00 -6.52 -16.78
CA GLU A 166 2.06 -7.71 -17.64
C GLU A 166 0.71 -8.04 -18.29
N LYS A 167 -0.40 -7.78 -17.59
CA LYS A 167 -1.76 -7.96 -18.16
C LYS A 167 -2.01 -7.00 -19.33
N VAL A 168 -1.38 -5.82 -19.30
CA VAL A 168 -1.47 -4.82 -20.37
C VAL A 168 -0.69 -5.26 -21.62
N LYS A 169 0.46 -5.92 -21.45
CA LYS A 169 1.24 -6.45 -22.59
C LYS A 169 0.52 -7.61 -23.30
N SER A 170 -0.14 -8.50 -22.56
CA SER A 170 -0.88 -9.62 -23.17
C SER A 170 -2.10 -9.18 -23.98
N ALA A 171 -2.72 -8.04 -23.67
CA ALA A 171 -3.88 -7.52 -24.41
C ALA A 171 -3.51 -6.83 -25.73
N ILE A 172 -2.25 -6.41 -25.92
CA ILE A 172 -1.79 -5.72 -27.13
C ILE A 172 -1.26 -6.72 -28.18
N VAL A 173 -0.98 -7.96 -27.78
CA VAL A 173 -0.44 -9.03 -28.65
C VAL A 173 -1.52 -10.05 -29.04
N ALA A 174 -2.77 -9.85 -28.62
CA ALA A 174 -3.92 -10.72 -28.94
C ALA A 174 -4.78 -10.15 -30.08
#